data_AF-A0A520GDT1-F1
#
_entry.id   AF-A0A520GDT1-F1
#
_cell.length_a   1.000
_cell.length_b   1.000
_cell.length_c   1.000
_cell.angle_alpha   90.00
_cell.angle_beta   90.00
_cell.angle_gamma   90.00
#
_symmetry.space_group_name_H-M   'P 1'
#
loop_
_entity.id
_entity.type
_entity.pdbx_description
1 polymer ?
#
loop_
_entity_poly.entity_id
_entity_poly.type
_entity_poly.pdbx_seq_one_letter_code
_entity_poly.pdbx_strand_id
1 'polypeptide(L)'
;MSGNLETQASNLTTLTLAQLRAISEDFHHPDVVQEEARQLMVQVGKDKLRQAVADFSSATVVFSDLTRRLVDLTTMARKHPGGDAVATLTPIVRQMGDLFATIVDAPRDVLPPAGTSEGQDDETGAATPSPEAIAPPPGTVSTSRKLSDITGEYVKMFDDAVVNPGKDAIVDKLATVLVSFRATYQKVEADLRIPWHFIGLIHCMESNFNFGTHLHNGDSLMHRTVNVPKGRPRAEVADPPFAWTTSAGDALSMDGFHTQTNWSLAAQLFRLELYNGVGYRIRGRASPYLWSFSDRYTAGKFVKDGVFDPTAVSKQCGAAVLLKRLIERGDVPRPT
;
A
#
# COMPACT_ATOMS: atom_id res chain seq x y z
N MET A 1 -55.64 9.77 9.23
CA MET A 1 -54.42 10.00 8.42
C MET A 1 -53.19 9.26 8.98
N SER A 2 -53.10 8.97 10.29
CA SER A 2 -51.95 8.24 10.88
C SER A 2 -51.72 6.82 10.34
N GLY A 3 -52.77 6.06 10.02
CA GLY A 3 -52.62 4.67 9.54
C GLY A 3 -51.91 4.53 8.18
N ASN A 4 -51.92 5.57 7.34
CA ASN A 4 -51.19 5.55 6.06
C ASN A 4 -49.69 5.84 6.26
N LEU A 5 -49.35 6.69 7.24
CA LEU A 5 -47.98 7.05 7.57
C LEU A 5 -47.24 5.91 8.28
N GLU A 6 -47.87 5.23 9.24
CA GLU A 6 -47.27 4.05 9.91
C GLU A 6 -47.05 2.87 8.95
N THR A 7 -47.92 2.72 7.96
CA THR A 7 -47.76 1.70 6.91
C THR A 7 -46.62 2.04 5.96
N GLN A 8 -46.47 3.32 5.59
CA GLN A 8 -45.36 3.78 4.75
C GLN A 8 -44.00 3.66 5.48
N ALA A 9 -43.96 4.07 6.75
CA ALA A 9 -42.84 3.91 7.68
C ALA A 9 -42.39 2.45 7.80
N SER A 10 -43.32 1.53 8.06
CA SER A 10 -43.04 0.10 8.22
C SER A 10 -42.41 -0.51 6.96
N ASN A 11 -42.83 -0.06 5.77
CA ASN A 11 -42.28 -0.54 4.50
C ASN A 11 -40.81 -0.11 4.28
N LEU A 12 -40.35 0.99 4.89
CA LEU A 12 -38.98 1.49 4.74
C LEU A 12 -37.93 0.50 5.28
N THR A 13 -38.26 -0.26 6.32
CA THR A 13 -37.34 -1.19 6.98
C THR A 13 -36.84 -2.33 6.07
N THR A 14 -37.53 -2.57 4.96
CA THR A 14 -37.18 -3.60 3.96
C THR A 14 -36.38 -3.07 2.77
N LEU A 15 -36.15 -1.76 2.71
CA LEU A 15 -35.52 -1.09 1.58
C LEU A 15 -33.99 -1.11 1.67
N THR A 16 -33.34 -1.13 0.51
CA THR A 16 -31.87 -1.02 0.40
C THR A 16 -31.40 0.39 0.80
N LEU A 17 -30.11 0.51 1.13
CA LEU A 17 -29.50 1.79 1.50
C LEU A 17 -29.65 2.87 0.40
N ALA A 18 -29.60 2.46 -0.87
CA ALA A 18 -29.80 3.35 -2.01
C ALA A 18 -31.26 3.82 -2.13
N GLN A 19 -32.22 2.94 -1.85
CA GLN A 19 -33.65 3.28 -1.84
C GLN A 19 -34.01 4.19 -0.67
N LEU A 20 -33.48 3.92 0.53
CA LEU A 20 -33.64 4.81 1.69
C LEU A 20 -33.04 6.20 1.44
N ARG A 21 -31.89 6.27 0.77
CA ARG A 21 -31.25 7.53 0.38
C ARG A 21 -32.12 8.33 -0.58
N ALA A 22 -32.62 7.69 -1.63
CA ALA A 22 -33.51 8.32 -2.60
C ALA A 22 -34.77 8.90 -1.92
N ILE A 23 -35.35 8.18 -0.96
CA ILE A 23 -36.53 8.65 -0.21
C ILE A 23 -36.17 9.83 0.71
N SER A 24 -35.00 9.80 1.34
CA SER A 24 -34.56 10.90 2.21
C SER A 24 -34.25 12.21 1.48
N GLU A 25 -33.89 12.13 0.19
CA GLU A 25 -33.48 13.26 -0.64
C GLU A 25 -34.64 13.80 -1.52
N ASP A 26 -35.77 13.10 -1.61
CA ASP A 26 -36.93 13.50 -2.42
C ASP A 26 -37.97 14.31 -1.62
N PHE A 27 -38.02 15.62 -1.90
CA PHE A 27 -38.92 16.60 -1.28
C PHE A 27 -40.42 16.36 -1.48
N HIS A 28 -40.82 15.40 -2.33
CA HIS A 28 -42.23 15.03 -2.51
C HIS A 28 -42.74 14.07 -1.42
N HIS A 29 -41.85 13.49 -0.61
CA HIS A 29 -42.23 12.69 0.55
C HIS A 29 -42.49 13.56 1.80
N PRO A 30 -43.46 13.18 2.66
CA PRO A 30 -43.67 13.87 3.92
C PRO A 30 -42.41 13.85 4.81
N ASP A 31 -42.12 14.97 5.50
CA ASP A 31 -40.91 15.14 6.33
C ASP A 31 -40.68 13.99 7.33
N VAL A 32 -41.76 13.46 7.91
CA VAL A 32 -41.71 12.33 8.85
C VAL A 32 -41.14 11.06 8.19
N VAL A 33 -41.50 10.79 6.93
CA VAL A 33 -41.03 9.63 6.15
C VAL A 33 -39.56 9.82 5.73
N GLN A 34 -39.16 11.04 5.40
CA GLN A 34 -37.77 11.36 5.08
C GLN A 34 -36.86 11.22 6.30
N GLU A 35 -37.29 11.70 7.46
CA GLU A 35 -36.52 11.59 8.70
C GLU A 35 -36.38 10.14 9.15
N GLU A 36 -37.45 9.35 9.04
CA GLU A 36 -37.38 7.92 9.34
C GLU A 36 -36.45 7.15 8.39
N ALA A 37 -36.44 7.50 7.10
CA ALA A 37 -35.46 6.97 6.15
C ALA A 37 -34.02 7.36 6.52
N ARG A 38 -33.77 8.59 7.00
CA ARG A 38 -32.45 9.02 7.50
C ARG A 38 -32.02 8.23 8.74
N GLN A 39 -32.91 8.05 9.71
CA GLN A 39 -32.65 7.26 10.91
C GLN A 39 -32.31 5.80 10.57
N LEU A 40 -33.06 5.19 9.65
CA LEU A 40 -32.80 3.83 9.17
C LEU A 40 -31.46 3.73 8.42
N MET A 41 -31.08 4.71 7.61
CA MET A 41 -29.75 4.72 6.97
C MET A 41 -28.61 4.75 7.99
N VAL A 42 -28.73 5.59 9.01
CA VAL A 42 -27.74 5.67 10.09
C VAL A 42 -27.66 4.36 10.85
N GLN A 43 -28.80 3.72 11.12
CA GLN A 43 -28.87 2.44 11.81
C GLN A 43 -28.23 1.32 10.98
N VAL A 44 -28.60 1.17 9.70
CA VAL A 44 -28.02 0.18 8.79
C VAL A 44 -26.51 0.41 8.60
N GLY A 45 -26.07 1.68 8.54
CA GLY A 45 -24.65 2.02 8.49
C GLY A 45 -23.89 1.58 9.75
N LYS A 46 -24.46 1.84 10.94
CA LYS A 46 -23.89 1.39 12.22
C LYS A 46 -23.84 -0.13 12.32
N ASP A 47 -24.88 -0.83 11.86
CA ASP A 47 -24.94 -2.29 11.93
C ASP A 47 -23.98 -2.95 10.92
N LYS A 48 -23.83 -2.39 9.72
CA LYS A 48 -22.78 -2.82 8.77
C LYS A 48 -21.38 -2.59 9.32
N LEU A 49 -21.13 -1.45 9.99
CA LEU A 49 -19.85 -1.18 10.63
C LEU A 49 -19.57 -2.15 11.77
N ARG A 50 -20.57 -2.44 12.62
CA ARG A 50 -20.47 -3.43 13.70
C ARG A 50 -20.19 -4.83 13.15
N GLN A 51 -20.88 -5.23 12.08
CA GLN A 51 -20.67 -6.51 11.43
C GLN A 51 -19.24 -6.60 10.87
N ALA A 52 -18.77 -5.58 10.14
CA ALA A 52 -17.41 -5.55 9.62
C ALA A 52 -16.35 -5.60 10.74
N VAL A 53 -16.59 -4.95 11.88
CA VAL A 53 -15.71 -5.02 13.06
C VAL A 53 -15.75 -6.41 13.71
N ALA A 54 -16.92 -7.05 13.80
CA ALA A 54 -17.07 -8.40 14.32
C ALA A 54 -16.39 -9.45 13.41
N ASP A 55 -16.53 -9.29 12.09
CA ASP A 55 -15.89 -10.14 11.09
C ASP A 55 -14.36 -9.98 11.14
N PHE A 56 -13.88 -8.75 11.25
CA PHE A 56 -12.45 -8.46 11.43
C PHE A 56 -11.89 -9.00 12.75
N SER A 57 -12.63 -8.86 13.85
CA SER A 57 -12.24 -9.39 15.16
C SER A 57 -12.18 -10.92 15.13
N SER A 58 -13.17 -11.57 14.53
CA SER A 58 -13.22 -13.02 14.36
C SER A 58 -12.05 -13.52 13.50
N ALA A 59 -11.76 -12.84 12.37
CA ALA A 59 -10.62 -13.14 11.53
C ALA A 59 -9.27 -13.00 12.27
N THR A 60 -9.16 -12.01 13.16
CA THR A 60 -7.97 -11.78 13.98
C THR A 60 -7.75 -12.87 15.03
N VAL A 61 -8.83 -13.35 15.68
CA VAL A 61 -8.78 -14.46 16.64
C VAL A 61 -8.36 -15.76 15.95
N VAL A 62 -8.91 -16.03 14.75
CA VAL A 62 -8.55 -17.21 13.96
C VAL A 62 -7.09 -17.15 13.48
N PHE A 63 -6.62 -15.97 13.06
CA PHE A 63 -5.21 -15.77 12.69
C PHE A 63 -4.25 -15.99 13.88
N SER A 64 -4.65 -15.56 15.08
CA SER A 64 -3.91 -15.78 16.32
C SER A 64 -3.83 -17.28 16.69
N ASP A 65 -4.93 -18.03 16.52
CA ASP A 65 -4.91 -19.48 16.75
C ASP A 65 -4.08 -20.23 15.71
N LEU A 66 -4.14 -19.80 14.44
CA LEU A 66 -3.35 -20.37 13.35
C LEU A 66 -1.84 -20.16 13.56
N THR A 67 -1.45 -18.96 13.96
CA THR A 67 -0.04 -18.65 14.27
C THR A 67 0.47 -19.46 15.45
N ARG A 68 -0.35 -19.67 16.50
CA ARG A 68 -0.02 -20.55 17.62
C ARG A 68 0.19 -22.00 17.16
N ARG A 69 -0.71 -22.54 16.32
CA ARG A 69 -0.59 -23.91 15.80
C ARG A 69 0.63 -24.12 14.90
N LEU A 70 1.03 -23.11 14.12
CA LEU A 70 2.29 -23.12 13.35
C LEU A 70 3.53 -23.15 14.25
N VAL A 71 3.50 -22.41 15.37
CA VAL A 71 4.56 -22.46 16.38
C VAL A 71 4.62 -23.84 17.06
N ASP A 72 3.47 -24.45 17.35
CA ASP A 72 3.41 -25.79 17.94
C ASP A 72 3.91 -26.86 16.95
N LEU A 73 3.57 -26.73 15.67
CA LEU A 73 4.03 -27.63 14.60
C LEU A 73 5.55 -27.55 14.40
N THR A 74 6.11 -26.33 14.37
CA THR A 74 7.56 -26.14 14.27
C THR A 74 8.30 -26.63 15.51
N THR A 75 7.66 -26.53 16.69
CA THR A 75 8.18 -27.08 17.95
C THR A 75 8.14 -28.62 17.97
N MET A 76 7.08 -29.24 17.45
CA MET A 76 6.99 -30.71 17.31
C MET A 76 7.99 -31.26 16.28
N ALA A 77 8.11 -30.61 15.12
CA ALA A 77 9.06 -31.01 14.08
C ALA A 77 10.53 -30.94 14.57
N ARG A 78 10.83 -29.99 15.47
CA ARG A 78 12.14 -29.87 16.14
C ARG A 78 12.39 -30.98 17.16
N LYS A 79 11.34 -31.54 17.81
CA LYS A 79 11.46 -32.61 18.81
C LYS A 79 11.48 -34.03 18.21
N HIS A 80 10.95 -34.23 17.00
CA HIS A 80 10.91 -35.53 16.32
C HIS A 80 11.37 -35.41 14.85
N PRO A 81 12.68 -35.33 14.59
CA PRO A 81 13.19 -35.26 13.22
C PRO A 81 13.00 -36.62 12.52
N GLY A 82 12.11 -36.67 11.53
CA GLY A 82 11.91 -37.85 10.67
C GLY A 82 10.48 -38.43 10.60
N GLY A 83 9.51 -37.86 11.32
CA GLY A 83 8.09 -38.21 11.14
C GLY A 83 7.49 -37.54 9.91
N ASP A 84 6.54 -38.21 9.23
CA ASP A 84 5.92 -37.79 7.97
C ASP A 84 5.15 -36.46 8.09
N ALA A 85 5.90 -35.36 8.03
CA ALA A 85 5.42 -33.99 8.24
C ALA A 85 4.32 -33.59 7.25
N VAL A 86 4.23 -34.26 6.10
CA VAL A 86 3.26 -34.01 5.04
C VAL A 86 1.85 -34.42 5.46
N ALA A 87 1.71 -35.54 6.18
CA ALA A 87 0.43 -35.99 6.73
C ALA A 87 -0.11 -35.02 7.79
N THR A 88 0.79 -34.40 8.57
CA THR A 88 0.45 -33.43 9.62
C THR A 88 0.11 -32.03 9.08
N LEU A 89 0.62 -31.67 7.89
CA LEU A 89 0.42 -30.36 7.25
C LEU A 89 -0.89 -30.26 6.46
N THR A 90 -1.37 -31.37 5.92
CA THR A 90 -2.53 -31.41 5.01
C THR A 90 -3.82 -30.84 5.61
N PRO A 91 -4.20 -31.10 6.88
CA PRO A 91 -5.40 -30.51 7.48
C PRO A 91 -5.29 -29.00 7.69
N ILE A 92 -4.07 -28.51 7.99
CA ILE A 92 -3.80 -27.09 8.27
C ILE A 92 -3.90 -26.27 6.98
N VAL A 93 -3.32 -26.78 5.89
CA VAL A 93 -3.38 -26.13 4.56
C VAL A 93 -4.82 -26.08 4.04
N ARG A 94 -5.63 -27.12 4.30
CA ARG A 94 -7.04 -27.14 3.90
C ARG A 94 -7.87 -26.11 4.69
N GLN A 95 -7.68 -26.01 6.01
CA GLN A 95 -8.35 -25.00 6.83
C GLN A 95 -7.94 -23.56 6.44
N MET A 96 -6.70 -23.35 5.99
CA MET A 96 -6.27 -22.06 5.43
C MET A 96 -6.99 -21.71 4.13
N GLY A 97 -7.25 -22.70 3.27
CA GLY A 97 -8.02 -22.51 2.03
C GLY A 97 -9.49 -22.14 2.30
N ASP A 98 -10.13 -22.82 3.24
CA ASP A 98 -11.53 -22.57 3.60
C ASP A 98 -11.72 -21.19 4.26
N LEU A 99 -10.73 -20.73 5.04
CA LEU A 99 -10.71 -19.38 5.65
C LEU A 99 -10.51 -18.27 4.60
N PHE A 100 -9.66 -18.50 3.60
CA PHE A 100 -9.47 -17.54 2.50
C PHE A 100 -10.74 -17.39 1.67
N ALA A 101 -11.47 -18.48 1.46
CA ALA A 101 -12.74 -18.47 0.73
C ALA A 101 -13.83 -17.67 1.46
N THR A 102 -13.84 -17.66 2.80
CA THR A 102 -14.84 -16.91 3.60
C THR A 102 -14.57 -15.40 3.65
N ILE A 103 -13.34 -14.96 3.42
CA ILE A 103 -12.94 -13.54 3.48
C ILE A 103 -13.13 -12.83 2.13
N VAL A 104 -13.14 -13.56 1.01
CA VAL A 104 -13.04 -12.99 -0.34
C VAL A 104 -14.39 -12.91 -1.08
N ASP A 105 -15.50 -13.32 -0.47
CA ASP A 105 -16.81 -13.24 -1.14
C ASP A 105 -17.41 -11.82 -1.09
N ALA A 106 -17.04 -10.98 -2.06
CA ALA A 106 -17.84 -9.81 -2.47
C ALA A 106 -17.65 -9.46 -3.96
N PRO A 107 -18.73 -9.15 -4.73
CA PRO A 107 -18.68 -9.04 -6.19
C PRO A 107 -18.26 -7.65 -6.70
N ARG A 108 -17.72 -7.61 -7.93
CA ARG A 108 -17.50 -6.40 -8.74
C ARG A 108 -18.83 -5.88 -9.31
N ASP A 109 -19.19 -4.63 -9.01
CA ASP A 109 -19.55 -3.56 -9.97
C ASP A 109 -20.38 -2.41 -9.35
N VAL A 110 -20.31 -1.27 -10.05
CA VAL A 110 -21.15 -0.04 -9.99
C VAL A 110 -20.60 1.13 -9.15
N LEU A 111 -19.98 2.08 -9.86
CA LEU A 111 -19.91 3.51 -9.51
C LEU A 111 -21.30 4.17 -9.69
N PRO A 112 -21.65 5.16 -8.84
CA PRO A 112 -22.45 6.30 -9.28
C PRO A 112 -21.87 7.69 -8.85
N PRO A 113 -22.44 8.82 -9.35
CA PRO A 113 -21.68 9.98 -9.84
C PRO A 113 -21.66 11.23 -8.92
N ALA A 114 -21.11 12.32 -9.49
CA ALA A 114 -20.73 13.62 -8.92
C ALA A 114 -21.85 14.53 -8.34
N GLY A 115 -21.44 15.48 -7.48
CA GLY A 115 -22.09 16.77 -7.21
C GLY A 115 -21.07 17.73 -6.56
N THR A 116 -20.66 18.86 -7.16
CA THR A 116 -21.29 20.20 -7.30
C THR A 116 -21.57 20.94 -5.99
N SER A 117 -20.54 21.66 -5.50
CA SER A 117 -20.40 23.14 -5.39
C SER A 117 -21.47 24.03 -4.69
N GLU A 118 -20.93 25.03 -3.96
CA GLU A 118 -21.43 26.37 -3.53
C GLU A 118 -21.81 26.49 -2.04
N GLY A 119 -21.43 27.51 -1.24
CA GLY A 119 -20.64 28.77 -1.32
C GLY A 119 -20.57 29.34 0.13
N GLN A 120 -19.51 30.00 0.66
CA GLN A 120 -18.92 31.33 0.41
C GLN A 120 -19.23 32.32 1.57
N ASP A 121 -18.28 33.24 1.85
CA ASP A 121 -18.35 34.55 2.58
C ASP A 121 -17.09 34.73 3.48
N ASP A 122 -16.05 35.49 3.08
CA ASP A 122 -15.80 36.96 3.21
C ASP A 122 -15.28 37.36 4.61
N GLU A 123 -14.33 38.26 4.87
CA GLU A 123 -13.26 38.98 4.14
C GLU A 123 -12.42 39.75 5.22
N THR A 124 -11.31 40.39 4.82
CA THR A 124 -10.46 41.39 5.54
C THR A 124 -9.39 40.86 6.52
N GLY A 125 -8.13 41.29 6.57
CA GLY A 125 -7.36 42.35 5.90
C GLY A 125 -6.17 42.77 6.78
N ALA A 126 -5.00 42.98 6.16
CA ALA A 126 -3.88 43.87 6.54
C ALA A 126 -2.50 43.29 6.93
N ALA A 127 -1.52 43.80 6.16
CA ALA A 127 -0.14 44.17 6.48
C ALA A 127 0.95 43.07 6.68
N THR A 128 1.74 42.93 5.62
CA THR A 128 3.12 42.41 5.62
C THR A 128 4.03 43.13 6.61
N PRO A 129 4.98 42.37 7.18
CA PRO A 129 6.39 42.71 7.04
C PRO A 129 7.11 41.63 6.22
N SER A 130 8.10 42.05 5.43
CA SER A 130 8.94 41.17 4.61
C SER A 130 9.66 40.16 5.51
N PRO A 131 9.46 38.83 5.34
CA PRO A 131 10.13 37.85 6.21
C PRO A 131 11.49 37.46 5.63
N GLU A 132 12.48 37.26 6.51
CA GLU A 132 13.58 36.33 6.26
C GLU A 132 13.05 35.08 5.55
N ALA A 133 13.75 34.60 4.52
CA ALA A 133 13.31 33.48 3.70
C ALA A 133 12.82 32.32 4.57
N ILE A 134 11.49 32.19 4.70
CA ILE A 134 10.85 31.13 5.47
C ILE A 134 11.36 29.83 4.86
N ALA A 135 12.06 29.02 5.67
CA ALA A 135 12.54 27.73 5.22
C ALA A 135 11.35 26.96 4.63
N PRO A 136 11.49 26.39 3.42
CA PRO A 136 10.38 25.75 2.76
C PRO A 136 9.83 24.61 3.65
N PRO A 137 8.52 24.33 3.60
CA PRO A 137 7.93 23.33 4.47
C PRO A 137 8.64 21.97 4.29
N PRO A 138 8.75 21.15 5.35
CA PRO A 138 9.38 19.84 5.28
C PRO A 138 8.83 19.02 4.11
N GLY A 139 9.73 18.44 3.31
CA GLY A 139 9.38 17.72 2.11
C GLY A 139 9.18 18.57 0.86
N THR A 140 9.57 19.84 0.85
CA THR A 140 9.68 20.60 -0.41
C THR A 140 10.91 20.15 -1.19
N VAL A 141 10.74 19.90 -2.49
CA VAL A 141 11.81 19.44 -3.40
C VAL A 141 11.79 20.21 -4.73
N SER A 142 12.91 20.22 -5.43
CA SER A 142 13.04 20.71 -6.79
C SER A 142 12.12 19.92 -7.75
N THR A 143 11.51 20.64 -8.69
CA THR A 143 10.67 20.04 -9.74
C THR A 143 11.48 19.46 -10.91
N SER A 144 12.82 19.63 -10.92
CA SER A 144 13.66 19.05 -11.97
C SER A 144 13.60 17.53 -11.94
N ARG A 145 13.59 16.90 -13.11
CA ARG A 145 13.57 15.44 -13.29
C ARG A 145 14.89 14.90 -13.83
N LYS A 146 15.94 15.71 -13.81
CA LYS A 146 17.28 15.31 -14.27
C LYS A 146 18.14 15.05 -13.04
N LEU A 147 18.70 13.84 -12.94
CA LEU A 147 19.56 13.45 -11.81
C LEU A 147 20.69 14.45 -11.55
N SER A 148 21.29 15.02 -12.60
CA SER A 148 22.35 16.05 -12.49
C SER A 148 21.94 17.25 -11.63
N ASP A 149 20.66 17.64 -11.69
CA ASP A 149 20.17 18.87 -11.06
C ASP A 149 19.81 18.65 -9.59
N ILE A 150 19.52 17.40 -9.21
CA ILE A 150 18.94 17.02 -7.91
C ILE A 150 19.79 16.02 -7.14
N THR A 151 21.00 15.70 -7.61
CA THR A 151 21.93 14.79 -6.92
C THR A 151 22.22 15.27 -5.50
N GLY A 152 22.60 16.54 -5.34
CA GLY A 152 22.87 17.13 -4.02
C GLY A 152 21.64 17.18 -3.12
N GLU A 153 20.46 17.45 -3.70
CA GLU A 153 19.18 17.43 -2.97
C GLU A 153 18.90 16.05 -2.37
N TYR A 154 18.96 14.98 -3.17
CA TYR A 154 18.71 13.63 -2.65
C TYR A 154 19.68 13.22 -1.55
N VAL A 155 20.98 13.47 -1.73
CA VAL A 155 22.01 13.12 -0.74
C VAL A 155 21.74 13.86 0.56
N LYS A 156 21.55 15.19 0.49
CA LYS A 156 21.26 16.00 1.67
C LYS A 156 19.97 15.55 2.36
N MET A 157 18.90 15.32 1.58
CA MET A 157 17.63 14.86 2.13
C MET A 157 17.75 13.54 2.86
N PHE A 158 18.51 12.60 2.31
CA PHE A 158 18.74 11.30 2.92
C PHE A 158 19.57 11.39 4.20
N ASP A 159 20.63 12.19 4.16
CA ASP A 159 21.59 12.28 5.26
C ASP A 159 20.97 12.92 6.48
N ASP A 160 20.29 14.06 6.32
CA ASP A 160 19.59 14.71 7.42
C ASP A 160 18.14 14.22 7.64
N ALA A 161 17.65 13.18 6.95
CA ALA A 161 16.34 12.60 7.26
C ALA A 161 16.35 11.99 8.66
N VAL A 162 15.36 12.36 9.47
CA VAL A 162 15.12 11.78 10.79
C VAL A 162 13.94 10.83 10.71
N VAL A 163 14.19 9.54 10.98
CA VAL A 163 13.13 8.52 11.05
C VAL A 163 12.26 8.80 12.27
N ASN A 164 10.94 8.71 12.10
CA ASN A 164 9.99 8.88 13.20
C ASN A 164 10.19 7.77 14.24
N PRO A 165 10.56 8.07 15.50
CA PRO A 165 10.81 7.05 16.51
C PRO A 165 9.62 6.12 16.77
N GLY A 166 8.38 6.63 16.63
CA GLY A 166 7.16 5.82 16.74
C GLY A 166 6.97 4.79 15.63
N LYS A 167 7.85 4.78 14.61
CA LYS A 167 7.86 3.83 13.50
C LYS A 167 9.05 2.87 13.53
N ASP A 168 10.02 3.06 14.43
CA ASP A 168 11.26 2.28 14.48
C ASP A 168 11.03 0.77 14.44
N ALA A 169 10.14 0.27 15.30
CA ALA A 169 9.85 -1.17 15.36
C ALA A 169 9.32 -1.74 14.03
N ILE A 170 8.54 -0.95 13.28
CA ILE A 170 8.03 -1.36 11.96
C ILE A 170 9.16 -1.34 10.93
N VAL A 171 9.98 -0.27 10.92
CA VAL A 171 11.11 -0.14 9.99
C VAL A 171 12.13 -1.25 10.24
N ASP A 172 12.45 -1.57 11.50
CA ASP A 172 13.36 -2.66 11.86
C ASP A 172 12.83 -4.02 11.46
N LYS A 173 11.53 -4.26 11.64
CA LYS A 173 10.90 -5.50 11.17
C LYS A 173 11.05 -5.64 9.65
N LEU A 174 10.75 -4.59 8.90
CA LEU A 174 10.90 -4.60 7.44
C LEU A 174 12.35 -4.81 7.00
N ALA A 175 13.31 -4.15 7.66
CA ALA A 175 14.74 -4.33 7.39
C ALA A 175 15.18 -5.79 7.66
N THR A 176 14.75 -6.37 8.78
CA THR A 176 15.02 -7.78 9.10
C THR A 176 14.43 -8.74 8.07
N VAL A 177 13.19 -8.51 7.63
CA VAL A 177 12.56 -9.33 6.59
C VAL A 177 13.32 -9.20 5.26
N LEU A 178 13.66 -7.98 4.84
CA LEU A 178 14.40 -7.72 3.60
C LEU A 178 15.75 -8.45 3.61
N VAL A 179 16.51 -8.32 4.70
CA VAL A 179 17.81 -8.98 4.88
C VAL A 179 17.67 -10.51 4.88
N SER A 180 16.59 -11.05 5.47
CA SER A 180 16.35 -12.50 5.46
C SER A 180 16.22 -13.09 4.06
N PHE A 181 15.83 -12.27 3.08
CA PHE A 181 15.72 -12.64 1.67
C PHE A 181 16.93 -12.27 0.81
N ARG A 182 18.02 -11.77 1.42
CA ARG A 182 19.24 -11.33 0.72
C ARG A 182 19.73 -12.35 -0.30
N ALA A 183 19.83 -13.63 0.08
CA ALA A 183 20.32 -14.68 -0.81
C ALA A 183 19.47 -14.84 -2.08
N THR A 184 18.16 -14.59 -2.01
CA THR A 184 17.27 -14.63 -3.19
C THR A 184 17.52 -13.43 -4.10
N TYR A 185 17.62 -12.23 -3.52
CA TYR A 185 17.92 -11.02 -4.30
C TYR A 185 19.31 -11.05 -4.94
N GLN A 186 20.30 -11.65 -4.26
CA GLN A 186 21.66 -11.79 -4.77
C GLN A 186 21.74 -12.67 -6.03
N LYS A 187 20.79 -13.60 -6.24
CA LYS A 187 20.69 -14.34 -7.51
C LYS A 187 20.38 -13.40 -8.66
N VAL A 188 19.43 -12.49 -8.46
CA VAL A 188 19.05 -11.49 -9.48
C VAL A 188 20.15 -10.43 -9.65
N GLU A 189 20.82 -10.04 -8.56
CA GLU A 189 22.01 -9.16 -8.60
C GLU A 189 23.13 -9.77 -9.46
N ALA A 190 23.39 -11.08 -9.33
CA ALA A 190 24.42 -11.75 -10.12
C ALA A 190 24.12 -11.67 -11.63
N ASP A 191 22.85 -11.81 -12.01
CA ASP A 191 22.43 -11.81 -13.41
C ASP A 191 22.37 -10.39 -14.00
N LEU A 192 21.85 -9.42 -13.24
CA LEU A 192 21.52 -8.09 -13.75
C LEU A 192 22.45 -6.97 -13.27
N ARG A 193 23.35 -7.25 -12.32
CA ARG A 193 24.23 -6.26 -11.66
C ARG A 193 23.47 -5.11 -10.99
N ILE A 194 22.28 -5.40 -10.49
CA ILE A 194 21.46 -4.48 -9.71
C ILE A 194 21.70 -4.77 -8.23
N PRO A 195 22.02 -3.79 -7.38
CA PRO A 195 22.28 -4.02 -5.97
C PRO A 195 21.13 -4.77 -5.30
N TRP A 196 21.42 -5.87 -4.60
CA TRP A 196 20.39 -6.74 -4.02
C TRP A 196 19.41 -5.99 -3.11
N HIS A 197 19.90 -4.99 -2.38
CA HIS A 197 19.10 -4.17 -1.48
C HIS A 197 18.11 -3.29 -2.25
N PHE A 198 18.50 -2.74 -3.40
CA PHE A 198 17.61 -1.97 -4.27
C PHE A 198 16.42 -2.82 -4.76
N ILE A 199 16.70 -4.08 -5.15
CA ILE A 199 15.66 -5.05 -5.52
C ILE A 199 14.72 -5.32 -4.33
N GLY A 200 15.29 -5.53 -3.14
CA GLY A 200 14.52 -5.74 -1.92
C GLY A 200 13.64 -4.55 -1.53
N LEU A 201 14.11 -3.31 -1.75
CA LEU A 201 13.33 -2.10 -1.53
C LEU A 201 12.12 -2.05 -2.46
N ILE A 202 12.30 -2.27 -3.77
CA ILE A 202 11.18 -2.35 -4.72
C ILE A 202 10.20 -3.46 -4.29
N HIS A 203 10.69 -4.66 -3.99
CA HIS A 203 9.84 -5.79 -3.62
C HIS A 203 9.02 -5.53 -2.34
N CYS A 204 9.61 -4.83 -1.36
CA CYS A 204 8.91 -4.34 -0.18
C CYS A 204 7.77 -3.39 -0.55
N MET A 205 8.05 -2.43 -1.44
CA MET A 205 7.12 -1.37 -1.78
C MET A 205 5.95 -1.85 -2.63
N GLU A 206 6.19 -2.75 -3.56
CA GLU A 206 5.17 -3.20 -4.52
C GLU A 206 4.30 -4.34 -4.00
N SER A 207 4.83 -5.17 -3.10
CA SER A 207 4.16 -6.44 -2.76
C SER A 207 4.33 -6.89 -1.31
N ASN A 208 4.96 -6.07 -0.45
CA ASN A 208 5.26 -6.43 0.93
C ASN A 208 5.98 -7.79 1.03
N PHE A 209 6.94 -8.03 0.11
CA PHE A 209 7.74 -9.25 -0.02
C PHE A 209 6.98 -10.52 -0.45
N ASN A 210 5.92 -10.38 -1.26
CA ASN A 210 5.18 -11.53 -1.74
C ASN A 210 5.90 -12.26 -2.89
N PHE A 211 6.64 -13.32 -2.54
CA PHE A 211 7.32 -14.18 -3.52
C PHE A 211 6.37 -15.06 -4.36
N GLY A 212 5.05 -15.03 -4.14
CA GLY A 212 4.05 -15.72 -4.94
C GLY A 212 3.53 -14.90 -6.14
N THR A 213 3.96 -13.65 -6.27
CA THR A 213 3.47 -12.71 -7.28
C THR A 213 4.57 -12.10 -8.14
N HIS A 214 4.21 -11.73 -9.36
CA HIS A 214 5.05 -11.00 -10.29
C HIS A 214 5.44 -9.63 -9.73
N LEU A 215 6.73 -9.32 -9.75
CA LEU A 215 7.24 -7.99 -9.37
C LEU A 215 6.70 -6.88 -10.30
N HIS A 216 6.23 -7.23 -11.50
CA HIS A 216 5.65 -6.28 -12.44
C HIS A 216 4.43 -5.54 -11.88
N ASN A 217 3.50 -6.26 -11.25
CA ASN A 217 2.15 -5.77 -11.00
C ASN A 217 1.35 -6.57 -9.94
N GLY A 218 1.98 -7.54 -9.27
CA GLY A 218 1.32 -8.33 -8.24
C GLY A 218 0.46 -9.50 -8.74
N ASP A 219 0.41 -9.78 -10.05
CA ASP A 219 -0.28 -10.98 -10.55
C ASP A 219 0.40 -12.27 -10.04
N SER A 220 -0.35 -13.37 -9.95
CA SER A 220 0.21 -14.66 -9.49
C SER A 220 1.27 -15.22 -10.44
N LEU A 221 2.38 -15.75 -9.90
CA LEU A 221 3.44 -16.44 -10.67
C LEU A 221 2.98 -17.75 -11.35
N MET A 222 1.75 -18.21 -11.09
CA MET A 222 1.20 -19.43 -11.70
C MET A 222 0.81 -19.25 -13.17
N HIS A 223 0.68 -18.01 -13.63
CA HIS A 223 0.28 -17.67 -14.99
C HIS A 223 1.08 -16.46 -15.46
N ARG A 224 0.99 -16.12 -16.74
CA ARG A 224 1.53 -14.82 -17.21
C ARG A 224 0.67 -13.68 -16.66
N THR A 225 1.26 -12.49 -16.54
CA THR A 225 0.54 -11.29 -16.12
C THR A 225 -0.67 -11.02 -17.02
N VAL A 226 -1.81 -10.74 -16.38
CA VAL A 226 -3.06 -10.31 -17.02
C VAL A 226 -3.23 -8.80 -16.92
N ASN A 227 -2.70 -8.21 -15.84
CA ASN A 227 -2.60 -6.79 -15.65
C ASN A 227 -1.38 -6.23 -16.41
N VAL A 228 -1.34 -4.92 -16.61
CA VAL A 228 -0.24 -4.26 -17.32
C VAL A 228 1.04 -4.33 -16.46
N PRO A 229 2.21 -4.60 -17.05
CA PRO A 229 2.45 -5.04 -18.43
C PRO A 229 1.94 -6.47 -18.67
N LYS A 230 1.08 -6.67 -19.67
CA LYS A 230 0.41 -7.96 -19.95
C LYS A 230 1.35 -8.96 -20.60
N GLY A 231 1.11 -10.25 -20.35
CA GLY A 231 1.79 -11.36 -21.01
C GLY A 231 3.24 -11.55 -20.58
N ARG A 232 3.55 -11.26 -19.32
CA ARG A 232 4.90 -11.32 -18.74
C ARG A 232 5.08 -12.44 -17.71
N PRO A 233 6.29 -12.99 -17.55
CA PRO A 233 7.43 -12.95 -18.47
C PRO A 233 7.05 -13.35 -19.89
N ARG A 234 7.85 -13.04 -20.91
CA ARG A 234 7.53 -13.45 -22.29
C ARG A 234 7.80 -14.93 -22.53
N ALA A 235 7.24 -15.50 -23.60
CA ALA A 235 7.36 -16.92 -23.92
C ALA A 235 8.81 -17.35 -24.16
N GLU A 236 9.64 -16.46 -24.72
CA GLU A 236 11.07 -16.68 -24.92
C GLU A 236 11.89 -16.70 -23.61
N VAL A 237 11.34 -16.20 -22.49
CA VAL A 237 12.04 -16.16 -21.19
C VAL A 237 11.79 -17.43 -20.39
N ALA A 238 10.51 -17.80 -20.22
CA ALA A 238 10.09 -18.98 -19.47
C ALA A 238 8.60 -19.29 -19.69
N ASP A 239 8.18 -20.49 -19.28
CA ASP A 239 6.79 -20.89 -19.09
C ASP A 239 6.41 -20.99 -17.60
N PRO A 240 5.14 -20.76 -17.25
CA PRO A 240 4.66 -20.89 -15.87
C PRO A 240 4.59 -22.35 -15.39
N PRO A 241 4.64 -22.62 -14.07
CA PRO A 241 4.78 -21.65 -12.99
C PRO A 241 6.20 -21.05 -12.92
N PHE A 242 6.28 -19.74 -12.68
CA PHE A 242 7.55 -19.03 -12.68
C PHE A 242 8.25 -19.08 -11.32
N ALA A 243 9.57 -19.28 -11.35
CA ALA A 243 10.39 -18.88 -10.21
C ALA A 243 10.36 -17.35 -10.07
N TRP A 244 10.27 -16.85 -8.83
CA TRP A 244 10.21 -15.41 -8.58
C TRP A 244 11.42 -14.67 -9.17
N THR A 245 12.63 -15.24 -9.07
CA THR A 245 13.85 -14.62 -9.60
C THR A 245 13.80 -14.42 -11.11
N THR A 246 13.24 -15.39 -11.85
CA THR A 246 13.05 -15.30 -13.30
C THR A 246 12.07 -14.18 -13.64
N SER A 247 10.94 -14.09 -12.93
CA SER A 247 9.98 -13.01 -13.18
C SER A 247 10.51 -11.64 -12.75
N ALA A 248 11.21 -11.54 -11.63
CA ALA A 248 11.83 -10.31 -11.19
C ALA A 248 12.90 -9.84 -12.18
N GLY A 249 13.64 -10.79 -12.77
CA GLY A 249 14.60 -10.53 -13.83
C GLY A 249 13.95 -9.90 -15.07
N ASP A 250 12.82 -10.43 -15.54
CA ASP A 250 12.06 -9.85 -16.68
C ASP A 250 11.56 -8.42 -16.35
N ALA A 251 11.02 -8.21 -15.14
CA ALA A 251 10.55 -6.89 -14.69
C ALA A 251 11.65 -5.84 -14.67
N LEU A 252 12.72 -6.10 -13.94
CA LEU A 252 13.83 -5.15 -13.78
C LEU A 252 14.58 -4.92 -15.10
N SER A 253 14.58 -5.91 -16.00
CA SER A 253 15.14 -5.75 -17.33
C SER A 253 14.26 -4.86 -18.22
N MET A 254 12.94 -5.03 -18.16
CA MET A 254 11.99 -4.18 -18.89
C MET A 254 12.06 -2.72 -18.44
N ASP A 255 12.27 -2.48 -17.15
CA ASP A 255 12.47 -1.13 -16.59
C ASP A 255 13.87 -0.54 -16.89
N GLY A 256 14.71 -1.29 -17.60
CA GLY A 256 16.03 -0.83 -18.04
C GLY A 256 17.07 -0.74 -16.93
N PHE A 257 16.85 -1.36 -15.77
CA PHE A 257 17.80 -1.32 -14.66
C PHE A 257 19.05 -2.15 -14.91
N HIS A 258 18.95 -3.24 -15.67
CA HIS A 258 20.09 -4.07 -16.07
C HIS A 258 21.16 -3.34 -16.89
N THR A 259 20.84 -2.21 -17.52
CA THR A 259 21.80 -1.40 -18.29
C THR A 259 22.44 -0.29 -17.45
N GLN A 260 22.09 -0.17 -16.18
CA GLN A 260 22.54 0.92 -15.32
C GLN A 260 23.83 0.53 -14.60
N THR A 261 24.81 1.44 -14.61
CA THR A 261 26.10 1.24 -13.94
C THR A 261 26.26 2.12 -12.70
N ASN A 262 25.65 3.31 -12.71
CA ASN A 262 25.68 4.22 -11.57
C ASN A 262 24.60 3.85 -10.55
N TRP A 263 25.03 3.28 -9.41
CA TRP A 263 24.19 2.92 -8.28
C TRP A 263 24.53 3.73 -7.01
N SER A 264 25.05 4.96 -7.17
CA SER A 264 25.23 5.88 -6.05
C SER A 264 23.92 6.15 -5.32
N LEU A 265 23.99 6.66 -4.09
CA LEU A 265 22.81 6.91 -3.27
C LEU A 265 21.76 7.74 -4.03
N ALA A 266 22.17 8.87 -4.60
CA ALA A 266 21.26 9.73 -5.36
C ALA A 266 20.65 9.01 -6.56
N ALA A 267 21.45 8.20 -7.26
CA ALA A 267 21.00 7.47 -8.43
C ALA A 267 19.99 6.36 -8.06
N GLN A 268 20.14 5.73 -6.89
CA GLN A 268 19.15 4.80 -6.35
C GLN A 268 17.84 5.50 -5.96
N LEU A 269 17.92 6.58 -5.17
CA LEU A 269 16.73 7.34 -4.75
C LEU A 269 15.96 7.90 -5.95
N PHE A 270 16.67 8.42 -6.94
CA PHE A 270 16.09 8.88 -8.19
C PHE A 270 15.36 7.75 -8.93
N ARG A 271 15.97 6.58 -9.07
CA ARG A 271 15.32 5.44 -9.76
C ARG A 271 14.12 4.89 -9.00
N LEU A 272 14.17 4.82 -7.66
CA LEU A 272 13.02 4.45 -6.84
C LEU A 272 11.87 5.46 -7.01
N GLU A 273 12.17 6.76 -7.08
CA GLU A 273 11.14 7.77 -7.34
C GLU A 273 10.56 7.66 -8.75
N LEU A 274 11.39 7.41 -9.77
CA LEU A 274 10.91 7.17 -11.13
C LEU A 274 10.06 5.91 -11.23
N TYR A 275 10.44 4.85 -10.52
CA TYR A 275 9.72 3.58 -10.47
C TYR A 275 8.28 3.76 -9.97
N ASN A 276 8.11 4.52 -8.88
CA ASN A 276 6.78 4.91 -8.40
C ASN A 276 6.09 5.96 -9.29
N GLY A 277 6.87 6.87 -9.88
CA GLY A 277 6.42 7.97 -10.73
C GLY A 277 6.68 9.36 -10.16
N VAL A 278 6.89 10.34 -11.06
CA VAL A 278 7.33 11.73 -10.77
C VAL A 278 6.22 12.69 -10.34
N GLY A 279 5.00 12.19 -10.06
CA GLY A 279 3.82 13.02 -9.81
C GLY A 279 3.97 13.96 -8.60
N TYR A 280 4.70 13.51 -7.57
CA TYR A 280 5.01 14.30 -6.37
C TYR A 280 6.05 15.38 -6.66
N ARG A 281 7.14 15.00 -7.33
CA ARG A 281 8.23 15.90 -7.70
C ARG A 281 7.77 17.06 -8.57
N ILE A 282 6.90 16.82 -9.56
CA ILE A 282 6.33 17.89 -10.40
C ILE A 282 5.51 18.89 -9.56
N ARG A 283 4.98 18.47 -8.40
CA ARG A 283 4.29 19.33 -7.43
C ARG A 283 5.22 19.97 -6.40
N GLY A 284 6.53 19.81 -6.55
CA GLY A 284 7.54 20.28 -5.60
C GLY A 284 7.47 19.58 -4.25
N ARG A 285 6.95 18.33 -4.21
CA ARG A 285 6.73 17.56 -2.98
C ARG A 285 7.56 16.28 -2.96
N ALA A 286 8.11 15.97 -1.80
CA ALA A 286 8.77 14.72 -1.48
C ALA A 286 7.77 13.56 -1.59
N SER A 287 8.14 12.51 -2.31
CA SER A 287 7.28 11.35 -2.49
C SER A 287 7.16 10.54 -1.18
N PRO A 288 5.95 10.19 -0.72
CA PRO A 288 5.76 9.23 0.38
C PRO A 288 6.39 7.87 0.09
N TYR A 289 6.52 7.49 -1.18
CA TYR A 289 7.17 6.24 -1.59
C TYR A 289 8.64 6.18 -1.16
N LEU A 290 9.32 7.33 -1.08
CA LEU A 290 10.68 7.42 -0.56
C LEU A 290 10.71 7.75 0.93
N TRP A 291 9.90 8.72 1.35
CA TRP A 291 10.16 9.47 2.59
C TRP A 291 9.14 9.24 3.71
N SER A 292 8.07 8.48 3.46
CA SER A 292 7.10 8.15 4.51
C SER A 292 7.79 7.49 5.71
N PHE A 293 7.36 7.88 6.92
CA PHE A 293 7.99 7.58 8.22
C PHE A 293 9.25 8.39 8.55
N SER A 294 9.56 9.46 7.82
CA SER A 294 10.58 10.45 8.22
C SER A 294 10.01 11.86 8.32
N ASP A 295 10.79 12.77 8.88
CA ASP A 295 10.54 14.21 8.88
C ASP A 295 10.52 14.85 7.47
N ARG A 296 10.94 14.12 6.43
CA ARG A 296 10.89 14.57 5.03
C ARG A 296 9.52 14.41 4.37
N TYR A 297 8.56 13.81 5.06
CA TYR A 297 7.18 13.66 4.59
C TYR A 297 6.19 13.78 5.76
N THR A 298 5.16 14.61 5.59
CA THR A 298 4.11 14.80 6.60
C THR A 298 2.76 14.26 6.10
N ALA A 299 2.28 14.76 4.97
CA ALA A 299 1.02 14.38 4.34
C ALA A 299 1.06 14.66 2.83
N GLY A 300 0.08 14.12 2.09
CA GLY A 300 -0.06 14.30 0.65
C GLY A 300 0.25 13.03 -0.11
N LYS A 301 -0.78 12.32 -0.57
CA LYS A 301 -0.59 11.13 -1.42
C LYS A 301 -1.59 11.03 -2.56
N PHE A 302 -1.20 10.36 -3.63
CA PHE A 302 -2.17 9.86 -4.60
C PHE A 302 -2.98 8.74 -3.95
N VAL A 303 -4.30 8.93 -3.84
CA VAL A 303 -5.23 7.93 -3.28
C VAL A 303 -5.85 7.06 -4.36
N LYS A 304 -5.83 7.55 -5.61
CA LYS A 304 -6.20 6.86 -6.85
C LYS A 304 -5.37 7.46 -7.99
N ASP A 305 -5.38 6.81 -9.14
CA ASP A 305 -4.68 7.31 -10.33
C ASP A 305 -5.08 8.75 -10.65
N GLY A 306 -4.09 9.64 -10.66
CA GLY A 306 -4.27 11.08 -10.89
C GLY A 306 -4.89 11.87 -9.73
N VAL A 307 -5.44 11.22 -8.71
CA VAL A 307 -6.15 11.87 -7.58
C VAL A 307 -5.20 12.08 -6.41
N PHE A 308 -4.66 13.30 -6.30
CA PHE A 308 -3.81 13.72 -5.18
C PHE A 308 -4.66 14.27 -4.04
N ASP A 309 -4.54 13.69 -2.85
CA ASP A 309 -5.12 14.20 -1.62
C ASP A 309 -3.99 14.81 -0.75
N PRO A 310 -4.00 16.13 -0.50
CA PRO A 310 -2.94 16.81 0.26
C PRO A 310 -2.92 16.45 1.75
N THR A 311 -3.99 15.86 2.28
CA THR A 311 -4.15 15.53 3.70
C THR A 311 -3.95 14.05 4.00
N ALA A 312 -4.10 13.19 2.99
CA ALA A 312 -3.92 11.76 3.16
C ALA A 312 -2.47 11.41 3.54
N VAL A 313 -2.32 10.55 4.55
CA VAL A 313 -1.02 10.12 5.07
C VAL A 313 -0.71 8.70 4.62
N SER A 314 0.51 8.46 4.14
CA SER A 314 0.97 7.11 3.85
C SER A 314 1.14 6.30 5.13
N LYS A 315 0.66 5.05 5.11
CA LYS A 315 0.85 4.08 6.20
C LYS A 315 1.97 3.09 5.91
N GLN A 316 2.62 3.22 4.76
CA GLN A 316 3.72 2.38 4.29
C GLN A 316 5.05 3.06 4.60
N CYS A 317 6.07 2.28 4.95
CA CYS A 317 7.44 2.77 5.11
C CYS A 317 7.97 3.23 3.76
N GLY A 318 8.66 4.37 3.70
CA GLY A 318 9.32 4.82 2.48
C GLY A 318 10.62 4.04 2.20
N ALA A 319 10.94 3.84 0.92
CA ALA A 319 12.13 3.10 0.50
C ALA A 319 13.44 3.78 0.94
N ALA A 320 13.50 5.11 0.97
CA ALA A 320 14.68 5.82 1.46
C ALA A 320 14.86 5.63 2.98
N VAL A 321 13.75 5.63 3.73
CA VAL A 321 13.74 5.36 5.18
C VAL A 321 14.23 3.95 5.47
N LEU A 322 13.73 2.95 4.72
CA LEU A 322 14.17 1.57 4.85
C LEU A 322 15.65 1.39 4.47
N LEU A 323 16.13 2.03 3.40
CA LEU A 323 17.55 2.03 3.02
C LEU A 323 18.41 2.64 4.13
N LYS A 324 17.99 3.77 4.71
CA LYS A 324 18.70 4.42 5.80
C LYS A 324 18.85 3.47 6.99
N ARG A 325 17.78 2.76 7.36
CA ARG A 325 17.81 1.78 8.45
C ARG A 325 18.75 0.60 8.14
N LEU A 326 18.79 0.10 6.90
CA LEU A 326 19.74 -0.94 6.49
C LEU A 326 21.20 -0.48 6.63
N ILE A 327 21.48 0.78 6.30
CA ILE A 327 22.83 1.38 6.47
C ILE A 327 23.17 1.55 7.95
N GLU A 328 22.25 2.08 8.77
CA GLU A 328 22.43 2.26 10.21
C GLU A 328 22.71 0.94 10.94
N ARG A 329 22.06 -0.15 10.50
CA ARG A 329 22.27 -1.51 11.03
C ARG A 329 23.55 -2.18 10.53
N GLY A 330 24.23 -1.61 9.54
CA GLY A 330 25.40 -2.20 8.88
C GLY A 330 25.07 -3.37 7.95
N ASP A 331 23.80 -3.57 7.59
CA ASP A 331 23.36 -4.63 6.67
C ASP A 331 23.82 -4.36 5.22
N VAL A 332 23.95 -3.08 4.87
CA VAL A 332 24.38 -2.58 3.55
C VAL A 332 25.34 -1.40 3.76
N PRO A 333 26.47 -1.31 3.03
CA PRO A 333 27.29 -0.10 3.07
C PRO A 333 26.53 1.08 2.45
N ARG A 334 26.85 2.30 2.89
CA ARG A 334 26.33 3.50 2.23
C ARG A 334 26.74 3.50 0.75
N PRO A 335 25.79 3.61 -0.21
CA PRO A 335 26.13 3.67 -1.62
C PRO A 335 26.91 4.94 -1.97
N THR A 336 28.05 4.77 -2.64
CA THR A 336 28.94 5.84 -3.11
C THR A 336 28.71 6.17 -4.57
#